data_AF-X1IQ66-F1
#
_entry.id   AF-X1IQ66-F1
#
_cell.length_a   1.000
_cell.length_b   1.000
_cell.length_c   1.000
_cell.angle_alpha   90.00
_cell.angle_beta   90.00
_cell.angle_gamma   90.00
#
_symmetry.space_group_name_H-M   'P 1'
#
loop_
_entity.id
_entity.type
_entity.pdbx_description
1 polymer ?
#
loop_
_entity_poly.entity_id
_entity_poly.type
_entity_poly.pdbx_seq_one_letter_code
_entity_poly.pdbx_strand_id
1 'polypeptide(L)'
;LHHWRKPVEVLNESYRVLKNGKEAWIYDGCPDIPEEEAAKLVKKYGFLRSRILRRLQTIHGFRIEEYDTIIRSALEQTKFKDSYQMEHIDIWMKITARKREVR
;
A
#
# COMPACT_ATOMS: atom_id res chain seq x y z
N LEU A 1 2.78 3.58 5.00
CA LEU A 1 4.07 4.05 4.41
C LEU A 1 4.26 5.54 4.60
N HIS A 2 3.19 6.35 4.55
CA HIS A 2 3.28 7.82 4.65
C HIS A 2 3.98 8.39 5.90
N HIS A 3 4.09 7.59 6.96
CA HIS A 3 4.82 7.95 8.19
C HIS A 3 6.29 7.53 8.21
N TRP A 4 6.78 6.81 7.21
CA TRP A 4 8.15 6.30 7.23
C TRP A 4 9.13 7.36 6.75
N ARG A 5 9.96 7.86 7.67
CA ARG A 5 11.03 8.81 7.33
C ARG A 5 12.03 8.25 6.31
N LYS A 6 12.22 6.93 6.30
CA LYS A 6 13.21 6.23 5.46
C LYS A 6 12.63 4.93 4.88
N PRO A 7 11.74 5.00 3.87
CA PRO A 7 10.99 3.84 3.40
C PRO A 7 11.87 2.72 2.83
N VAL A 8 12.94 3.07 2.10
CA VAL A 8 13.88 2.09 1.51
C VAL A 8 14.58 1.25 2.58
N GLU A 9 15.00 1.87 3.70
CA GLU A 9 15.65 1.14 4.81
C GLU A 9 14.66 0.17 5.47
N VAL A 10 13.42 0.60 5.73
CA VAL A 10 12.37 -0.24 6.32
C VAL A 10 12.00 -1.41 5.41
N LEU A 11 11.88 -1.17 4.10
CA LEU A 11 11.60 -2.22 3.12
C LEU A 11 12.76 -3.23 3.04
N ASN A 12 14.01 -2.78 3.03
CA ASN A 12 15.16 -3.68 3.04
C ASN A 12 15.25 -4.50 4.33
N GLU A 13 14.89 -3.92 5.48
CA GLU A 13 14.83 -4.66 6.74
C GLU A 13 13.71 -5.71 6.71
N SER A 14 12.55 -5.38 6.13
CA SER A 14 11.47 -6.33 5.88
C SER A 14 11.95 -7.51 5.02
N TYR A 15 12.72 -7.23 3.95
CA TYR A 15 13.34 -8.28 3.13
C TYR A 15 14.33 -9.14 3.93
N ARG A 16 15.14 -8.53 4.80
CA ARG A 16 16.16 -9.23 5.59
C ARG A 16 15.53 -10.30 6.47
N VAL A 17 14.44 -9.96 7.18
CA VAL A 17 13.78 -10.87 8.13
C VAL A 17 12.85 -11.88 7.47
N LEU A 18 12.37 -11.61 6.25
CA LEU A 18 11.47 -12.51 5.54
C LEU A 18 12.18 -13.82 5.15
N LYS A 19 11.48 -14.96 5.27
CA LYS A 19 11.99 -16.25 4.78
C LYS A 19 11.99 -16.27 3.24
N ASN A 20 12.92 -17.02 2.64
CA ASN A 20 12.95 -17.21 1.19
C ASN A 20 11.60 -17.75 0.67
N GLY A 21 11.14 -17.24 -0.46
CA GLY A 21 9.86 -17.62 -1.08
C GLY A 21 8.61 -17.05 -0.39
N LYS A 22 8.74 -16.27 0.70
CA LYS A 22 7.61 -15.68 1.42
C LYS A 22 7.35 -14.23 1.02
N GLU A 23 6.23 -13.69 1.48
CA GLU A 23 5.74 -12.36 1.15
C GLU A 23 5.60 -11.47 2.39
N ALA A 24 5.88 -10.18 2.20
CA ALA A 24 5.48 -9.12 3.10
C ALA A 24 4.26 -8.42 2.51
N TRP A 25 3.22 -8.24 3.33
CA TRP A 25 2.03 -7.48 2.96
C TRP A 25 2.03 -6.16 3.71
N ILE A 26 1.98 -5.06 2.98
CA ILE A 26 1.96 -3.70 3.54
C ILE A 26 0.65 -3.07 3.09
N TYR A 27 -0.11 -2.56 4.05
CA TYR A 27 -1.36 -1.84 3.80
C TYR A 27 -1.16 -0.39 4.19
N ASP A 28 -1.59 0.52 3.32
CA ASP A 28 -1.57 1.95 3.60
C ASP A 28 -2.78 2.63 2.97
N GLY A 29 -3.18 3.77 3.54
CA GLY A 29 -4.36 4.50 3.09
C GLY A 29 -4.20 5.00 1.66
N CYS A 30 -5.27 4.88 0.86
CA CYS A 30 -5.35 5.44 -0.48
C CYS A 30 -6.68 6.22 -0.61
N PRO A 31 -6.64 7.56 -0.72
CA PRO A 31 -7.85 8.38 -0.78
C PRO A 31 -8.55 8.35 -2.14
N ASP A 32 -7.86 7.89 -3.19
CA ASP A 32 -8.35 7.86 -4.57
C ASP A 32 -9.24 6.64 -4.82
N ILE A 33 -10.26 6.49 -3.98
CA ILE A 33 -11.23 5.38 -4.02
C ILE A 33 -12.04 5.50 -5.32
N PRO A 34 -12.05 4.47 -6.19
CA PRO A 34 -12.92 4.42 -7.37
C PRO A 34 -14.39 4.59 -6.95
N GLU A 35 -15.18 5.28 -7.76
CA GLU A 35 -16.58 5.60 -7.42
C GLU A 35 -17.43 4.34 -7.16
N GLU A 36 -17.13 3.24 -7.87
CA GLU A 36 -17.75 1.93 -7.64
C GLU A 36 -17.42 1.32 -6.26
N GLU A 37 -16.20 1.53 -5.74
CA GLU A 37 -15.79 1.10 -4.40
C GLU A 37 -16.42 2.01 -3.33
N ALA A 38 -16.61 3.30 -3.62
CA ALA A 38 -17.29 4.23 -2.71
C ALA A 38 -18.75 3.81 -2.43
N ALA A 39 -19.45 3.27 -3.44
CA ALA A 39 -20.79 2.72 -3.24
C ALA A 39 -20.78 1.48 -2.32
N LYS A 40 -19.78 0.61 -2.46
CA LYS A 40 -19.59 -0.57 -1.58
C LYS A 40 -19.33 -0.15 -0.12
N LEU A 41 -18.55 0.91 0.08
CA LEU A 41 -18.30 1.49 1.40
C LEU A 41 -19.56 2.02 2.07
N VAL A 42 -20.41 2.75 1.32
CA VAL A 42 -21.71 3.22 1.83
C VAL A 42 -22.60 2.05 2.22
N LYS A 43 -22.65 1.00 1.39
CA LYS A 43 -23.42 -0.23 1.69
C LYS A 43 -22.91 -0.95 2.94
N LYS A 44 -21.59 -0.98 3.15
CA LYS A 44 -20.95 -1.72 4.25
C LYS A 44 -20.96 -0.96 5.58
N TYR A 45 -20.70 0.34 5.55
CA TYR A 45 -20.48 1.15 6.76
C TYR A 45 -21.56 2.20 7.00
N GLY A 46 -22.45 2.45 6.03
CA GLY A 46 -23.45 3.52 6.08
C GLY A 46 -22.87 4.87 5.62
N PHE A 47 -23.76 5.73 5.10
CA PHE A 47 -23.41 6.99 4.44
C PHE A 47 -22.55 7.95 5.28
N LEU A 48 -22.91 8.14 6.56
CA LEU A 48 -22.18 9.07 7.44
C LEU A 48 -20.76 8.59 7.73
N ARG A 49 -20.61 7.29 8.04
CA ARG A 49 -19.31 6.70 8.37
C ARG A 49 -18.40 6.62 7.16
N SER A 50 -18.92 6.29 5.98
CA SER A 50 -18.12 6.27 4.75
C SER A 50 -17.56 7.67 4.41
N ARG A 51 -18.34 8.72 4.63
CA ARG A 51 -17.89 10.11 4.43
C ARG A 51 -16.77 10.50 5.41
N ILE A 52 -16.85 10.08 6.67
CA ILE A 52 -15.78 10.31 7.67
C ILE A 52 -14.51 9.54 7.29
N LEU A 53 -14.63 8.25 6.98
CA LEU A 53 -13.49 7.41 6.59
C LEU A 53 -12.78 7.96 5.36
N ARG A 54 -13.53 8.36 4.33
CA ARG A 54 -12.98 9.00 3.13
C ARG A 54 -12.22 10.29 3.46
N ARG A 55 -12.74 11.11 4.37
CA ARG A 55 -12.08 12.36 4.78
C ARG A 55 -10.78 12.10 5.56
N LEU A 56 -10.75 11.07 6.41
CA LEU A 56 -9.53 10.67 7.12
C LEU A 56 -8.46 10.17 6.13
N GLN A 57 -8.85 9.36 5.15
CA GLN A 57 -7.98 8.90 4.07
C GLN A 57 -7.37 10.06 3.29
N THR A 58 -8.15 11.11 2.96
CA THR A 58 -7.60 12.28 2.23
C THR A 58 -6.58 13.10 3.01
N ILE A 59 -6.55 12.99 4.34
CA ILE A 59 -5.60 13.72 5.19
C ILE A 59 -4.33 12.89 5.44
N HIS A 60 -4.45 11.56 5.42
CA HIS A 60 -3.40 10.67 5.90
C HIS A 60 -2.93 9.60 4.88
N GLY A 61 -3.56 9.47 3.71
CA GLY A 61 -3.17 8.51 2.68
C GLY A 61 -2.37 9.13 1.55
N PHE A 62 -1.57 8.30 0.85
CA PHE A 62 -0.95 8.66 -0.41
C PHE A 62 -1.95 8.53 -1.55
N ARG A 63 -1.93 9.47 -2.50
CA ARG A 63 -2.64 9.35 -3.77
C ARG A 63 -2.06 8.24 -4.64
N ILE A 64 -2.84 7.74 -5.59
CA ILE A 64 -2.42 6.69 -6.52
C ILE A 64 -1.18 7.12 -7.32
N GLU A 65 -1.11 8.40 -7.70
CA GLU A 65 0.05 9.00 -8.37
C GLU A 65 1.32 8.94 -7.50
N GLU A 66 1.19 9.13 -6.18
CA GLU A 66 2.29 9.05 -5.23
C GLU A 66 2.75 7.60 -5.02
N TYR A 67 1.83 6.63 -5.11
CA TYR A 67 2.21 5.21 -5.15
C TYR A 67 3.00 4.88 -6.42
N ASP A 68 2.52 5.34 -7.57
CA ASP A 68 3.15 5.06 -8.86
C ASP A 68 4.51 5.75 -9.05
N THR A 69 4.78 6.79 -8.28
CA THR A 69 6.04 7.55 -8.33
C THR A 69 6.93 7.24 -7.13
N ILE A 70 6.58 7.73 -5.94
CA ILE A 70 7.43 7.72 -4.74
C ILE A 70 7.59 6.28 -4.21
N ILE A 71 6.47 5.58 -4.02
CA ILE A 71 6.50 4.23 -3.42
C ILE A 71 7.10 3.23 -4.39
N ARG A 72 6.73 3.30 -5.68
CA ARG A 72 7.35 2.52 -6.75
C ARG A 72 8.86 2.76 -6.78
N SER A 73 9.31 4.02 -6.81
CA SER A 73 10.74 4.35 -6.81
C SER A 73 11.47 3.80 -5.57
N ALA A 74 10.84 3.84 -4.39
CA ALA A 74 11.41 3.26 -3.18
C ALA A 74 11.53 1.73 -3.28
N LEU A 75 10.52 1.04 -3.81
CA LEU A 75 10.55 -0.42 -4.02
C LEU A 75 11.64 -0.84 -5.01
N GLU A 76 11.81 -0.08 -6.10
CA GLU A 76 12.87 -0.33 -7.11
C GLU A 76 14.29 -0.19 -6.53
N GLN A 77 14.47 0.59 -5.47
CA GLN A 77 15.75 0.74 -4.77
C GLN A 77 16.03 -0.39 -3.75
N THR A 78 15.13 -1.35 -3.59
CA THR A 78 15.25 -2.41 -2.58
C THR A 78 15.54 -3.77 -3.22
N LYS A 79 15.81 -4.77 -2.38
CA LYS A 79 15.91 -6.17 -2.82
C LYS A 79 14.58 -6.79 -3.25
N PHE A 80 13.46 -6.08 -3.07
CA PHE A 80 12.15 -6.46 -3.61
C PHE A 80 11.93 -6.01 -5.06
N LYS A 81 12.88 -5.28 -5.67
CA LYS A 81 12.78 -4.88 -7.08
C LYS A 81 12.40 -6.05 -7.98
N ASP A 82 11.55 -5.77 -8.98
CA ASP A 82 11.00 -6.78 -9.90
C ASP A 82 10.21 -7.92 -9.22
N SER A 83 9.84 -7.79 -7.94
CA SER A 83 9.20 -8.85 -7.14
C SER A 83 8.19 -8.27 -6.14
N TYR A 84 7.38 -7.33 -6.61
CA TYR A 84 6.27 -6.74 -5.87
C TYR A 84 5.06 -6.48 -6.76
N GLN A 85 3.89 -6.35 -6.13
CA GLN A 85 2.65 -5.92 -6.75
C GLN A 85 1.98 -4.88 -5.86
N MET A 86 1.33 -3.90 -6.49
CA MET A 86 0.52 -2.90 -5.80
C MET A 86 -0.91 -3.00 -6.32
N GLU A 87 -1.87 -3.16 -5.41
CA GLU A 87 -3.29 -3.36 -5.73
C GLU A 87 -4.13 -2.45 -4.85
N HIS A 88 -5.07 -1.73 -5.47
CA HIS A 88 -6.06 -0.98 -4.72
C HIS A 88 -7.17 -1.92 -4.25
N ILE A 89 -7.36 -2.05 -2.94
CA ILE A 89 -8.37 -2.90 -2.32
C ILE A 89 -9.18 -2.05 -1.33
N ASP A 90 -10.45 -1.79 -1.65
CA ASP A 90 -11.37 -0.97 -0.85
C ASP A 90 -10.83 0.47 -0.65
N ILE A 91 -10.37 0.81 0.56
CA ILE A 91 -9.77 2.11 0.92
C ILE A 91 -8.26 2.02 1.14
N TRP A 92 -7.65 0.90 0.75
CA TRP A 92 -6.27 0.59 1.05
C TRP A 92 -5.49 0.31 -0.22
N MET A 93 -4.29 0.87 -0.32
CA MET A 93 -3.29 0.29 -1.21
C MET A 93 -2.65 -0.89 -0.50
N LYS A 94 -2.74 -2.07 -1.11
CA LYS A 94 -2.01 -3.26 -0.70
C LYS A 94 -0.75 -3.38 -1.54
N ILE A 95 0.39 -3.50 -0.87
CA ILE A 95 1.67 -3.85 -1.50
C ILE A 95 2.01 -5.27 -1.06
N THR A 96 2.14 -6.15 -2.04
CA THR A 96 2.64 -7.52 -1.84
C THR A 96 4.07 -7.58 -2.34
N ALA A 97 5.04 -7.73 -1.45
CA ALA A 97 6.46 -7.79 -1.79
C ALA A 97 7.05 -9.16 -1.45
N ARG A 98 7.60 -9.86 -2.43
CA ARG A 98 8.04 -11.25 -2.28
C ARG A 98 9.56 -11.36 -2.23
N LYS A 99 10.07 -12.11 -1.25
CA LYS A 99 11.48 -12.53 -1.23
C LYS A 99 11.66 -13.72 -2.16
N ARG A 100 12.43 -13.53 -3.23
CA ARG A 100 12.74 -14.60 -4.19
C ARG A 100 13.42 -15.78 -3.50
N GLU A 101 13.19 -16.98 -4.02
CA GLU A 101 13.96 -18.15 -3.60
C GLU A 101 15.40 -17.99 -4.08
N VAL A 102 16.34 -18.29 -3.18
CA VAL A 102 17.73 -18.46 -3.56
C VAL A 102 17.83 -19.88 -4.12
N ARG A 103 18.05 -19.98 -5.42
CA ARG A 103 18.38 -21.26 -6.07
C ARG A 103 19.75 -21.73 -5.66
#